data_AF-A0A7K7Q329-F1
#
_entry.id   AF-A0A7K7Q329-F1
#
_cell.length_a   1.000
_cell.length_b   1.000
_cell.length_c   1.000
_cell.angle_alpha   90.00
_cell.angle_beta   90.00
_cell.angle_gamma   90.00
#
_symmetry.space_group_name_H-M   'P 1'
#
loop_
_entity.id
_entity.type
_entity.pdbx_description
1 polymer ?
#
loop_
_entity_poly.entity_id
_entity_poly.type
_entity_poly.pdbx_seq_one_letter_code
_entity_poly.pdbx_strand_id
1 'polypeptide(L)'
;MRGSPLFLCLFSTSCWVNLMPTAGDKIFHFGACRVSMSMTEIRAGFTAIKANIQSRDPIRTLSILSHPHSLHKVKSSDRCCMAHQLFTFYVDKVFKHCRTEDWFVNRKISSIANSFLSARRRLGQC
;
A
#
# COMPACT_ATOMS: atom_id res chain seq x y z
N MET A 1 -49.78 18.14 -5.35
CA MET A 1 -48.35 18.45 -5.57
C MET A 1 -47.72 17.28 -6.33
N ARG A 2 -47.63 17.37 -7.68
CA ARG A 2 -47.01 16.34 -8.53
C ARG A 2 -45.51 16.65 -8.64
N GLY A 3 -44.69 15.97 -7.84
CA GLY A 3 -43.25 16.01 -7.99
C GLY A 3 -42.84 15.34 -9.29
N SER A 4 -42.13 16.07 -10.16
CA SER A 4 -41.71 15.56 -11.47
C SER A 4 -40.63 14.46 -11.29
N PRO A 5 -40.76 13.29 -11.94
CA PRO A 5 -39.84 12.16 -11.77
C PRO A 5 -38.40 12.47 -12.25
N LEU A 6 -38.24 13.50 -13.07
CA LEU A 6 -36.94 13.99 -13.55
C LEU A 6 -36.05 14.54 -12.41
N PHE A 7 -36.64 15.17 -11.39
CA PHE A 7 -35.86 15.69 -10.25
C PHE A 7 -35.36 14.56 -9.34
N LEU A 8 -36.14 13.49 -9.16
CA LEU A 8 -35.74 12.33 -8.34
C LEU A 8 -34.57 11.55 -8.97
N CYS A 9 -34.49 11.47 -10.30
CA CYS A 9 -33.38 10.83 -10.99
C CYS A 9 -32.05 11.60 -10.86
N LEU A 10 -32.08 12.94 -10.85
CA LEU A 10 -30.87 13.78 -10.74
C LEU A 10 -30.26 13.73 -9.33
N PHE A 11 -31.08 13.61 -8.28
CA PHE A 11 -30.57 13.40 -6.92
C PHE A 11 -30.03 11.99 -6.71
N SER A 12 -30.58 10.99 -7.40
CA SER A 12 -30.08 9.61 -7.32
C SER A 12 -28.66 9.51 -7.88
N THR A 13 -28.40 10.01 -9.10
CA THR A 13 -27.09 9.87 -9.76
C THR A 13 -25.96 10.62 -9.05
N SER A 14 -26.22 11.77 -8.43
CA SER A 14 -25.20 12.51 -7.66
C SER A 14 -24.81 11.82 -6.34
N CYS A 15 -25.67 10.96 -5.79
CA CYS A 15 -25.38 10.21 -4.58
C CYS A 15 -24.40 9.04 -4.83
N TRP A 16 -24.40 8.45 -6.04
CA TRP A 16 -23.48 7.36 -6.39
C TRP A 16 -22.04 7.83 -6.62
N VAL A 17 -21.82 9.06 -7.10
CA VAL A 17 -20.47 9.58 -7.38
C VAL A 17 -19.72 9.95 -6.09
N ASN A 18 -20.45 10.32 -5.02
CA ASN A 18 -19.89 10.70 -3.73
C ASN A 18 -19.74 9.52 -2.74
N LEU A 19 -20.23 8.34 -3.10
CA LEU A 19 -20.18 7.12 -2.28
C LEU A 19 -19.19 6.08 -2.82
N MET A 20 -18.15 6.49 -3.52
CA MET A 20 -16.91 5.74 -3.42
C MET A 20 -16.19 6.28 -2.20
N PRO A 21 -15.91 5.46 -1.17
CA PRO A 21 -14.86 5.80 -0.23
C PRO A 21 -13.62 6.01 -1.08
N THR A 22 -13.20 7.26 -1.27
CA THR A 22 -11.85 7.52 -1.76
C THR A 22 -10.96 6.71 -0.83
N ALA A 23 -10.27 5.71 -1.36
CA ALA A 23 -9.31 4.90 -0.63
C ALA A 23 -8.13 5.82 -0.29
N GLY A 24 -8.40 6.77 0.59
CA GLY A 24 -7.63 7.99 0.76
C GLY A 24 -6.28 7.65 1.36
N ASP A 25 -5.28 8.41 0.92
CA ASP A 25 -3.99 8.40 1.57
C ASP A 25 -4.17 8.73 3.06
N LYS A 26 -3.50 7.95 3.92
CA LYS A 26 -3.35 8.26 5.34
C LYS A 26 -1.95 8.79 5.58
N ILE A 27 -1.81 9.70 6.53
CA ILE A 27 -0.50 10.19 6.97
C ILE A 27 0.06 9.22 8.02
N PHE A 28 1.23 8.67 7.73
CA PHE A 28 1.99 7.82 8.62
C PHE A 28 3.15 8.60 9.24
N HIS A 29 3.38 8.35 10.52
CA HIS A 29 4.43 8.98 11.31
C HIS A 29 5.59 8.01 11.51
N PHE A 30 6.74 8.34 10.95
CA PHE A 30 7.99 7.60 11.13
C PHE A 30 8.97 8.49 11.91
N GLY A 31 8.77 8.61 13.22
CA GLY A 31 9.49 9.61 14.01
C GLY A 31 9.01 11.02 13.68
N ALA A 32 9.93 11.90 13.32
CA ALA A 32 9.62 13.25 12.84
C ALA A 32 9.05 13.28 11.40
N CYS A 33 9.28 12.22 10.62
CA CYS A 33 8.89 12.13 9.23
C CYS A 33 7.38 11.85 9.06
N ARG A 34 6.72 12.61 8.17
CA ARG A 34 5.28 12.48 7.87
C ARG A 34 5.08 12.07 6.42
N VAL A 35 4.54 10.87 6.21
CA VAL A 35 4.41 10.29 4.87
C VAL A 35 2.96 9.97 4.59
N SER A 36 2.40 10.65 3.60
CA SER A 36 1.12 10.27 3.01
C SER A 36 1.28 8.93 2.28
N MET A 37 0.37 7.97 2.45
CA MET A 37 0.30 6.75 1.61
C MET A 37 -1.05 6.03 1.73
N SER A 38 -1.53 5.42 0.65
CA SER A 38 -2.72 4.57 0.67
C SER A 38 -2.39 3.16 1.12
N MET A 39 -2.53 2.92 2.43
CA MET A 39 -2.42 1.56 2.96
C MET A 39 -3.55 0.64 2.47
N THR A 40 -4.68 1.23 2.08
CA THR A 40 -5.80 0.49 1.50
C THR A 40 -5.43 -0.12 0.16
N GLU A 41 -4.80 0.65 -0.74
CA GLU A 41 -4.32 0.16 -2.03
C GLU A 41 -3.29 -0.96 -1.85
N ILE A 42 -2.29 -0.73 -1.00
CA ILE A 42 -1.22 -1.71 -0.71
C ILE A 42 -1.83 -3.02 -0.18
N ARG A 43 -2.73 -2.95 0.81
CA ARG A 43 -3.36 -4.13 1.40
C ARG A 43 -4.28 -4.86 0.43
N ALA A 44 -5.07 -4.13 -0.35
CA ALA A 44 -5.96 -4.72 -1.34
C ALA A 44 -5.15 -5.42 -2.44
N GLY A 45 -4.09 -4.76 -2.93
CA GLY A 45 -3.15 -5.30 -3.89
C GLY A 45 -2.48 -6.58 -3.38
N PHE A 46 -1.94 -6.55 -2.16
CA PHE A 46 -1.25 -7.71 -1.60
C PHE A 46 -2.21 -8.86 -1.27
N THR A 47 -3.39 -8.58 -0.70
CA THR A 47 -4.41 -9.60 -0.41
C THR A 47 -4.78 -10.39 -1.66
N ALA A 48 -4.90 -9.73 -2.81
CA ALA A 48 -5.23 -10.37 -4.08
C ALA A 48 -4.18 -11.38 -4.58
N ILE A 49 -2.92 -11.25 -4.16
CA ILE A 49 -1.82 -12.12 -4.60
C ILE A 49 -1.15 -12.90 -3.48
N LYS A 50 -1.57 -12.71 -2.22
CA LYS A 50 -0.91 -13.23 -1.02
C LYS A 50 -0.70 -14.75 -1.10
N ALA A 51 -1.75 -15.50 -1.43
CA ALA A 51 -1.67 -16.96 -1.52
C ALA A 51 -0.69 -17.42 -2.62
N ASN A 52 -0.71 -16.75 -3.78
CA ASN A 52 0.18 -17.07 -4.90
C ASN A 52 1.65 -16.77 -4.60
N ILE A 53 1.93 -15.69 -3.88
CA ILE A 53 3.31 -15.33 -3.49
C ILE A 53 3.80 -16.24 -2.36
N GLN A 54 2.98 -16.49 -1.33
CA GLN A 54 3.38 -17.29 -0.18
C GLN A 54 3.51 -18.79 -0.51
N SER A 55 2.78 -19.32 -1.50
CA SER A 55 2.95 -20.71 -1.92
C SER A 55 4.29 -21.00 -2.59
N ARG A 56 4.97 -19.95 -3.10
CA ARG A 56 6.29 -20.04 -3.74
C ARG A 56 7.44 -19.99 -2.76
N ASP A 57 7.19 -19.69 -1.48
CA ASP A 57 8.23 -19.63 -0.46
C ASP A 57 8.57 -21.05 0.04
N PRO A 58 9.77 -21.58 -0.27
CA PRO A 58 10.15 -22.91 0.18
C PRO A 58 10.55 -22.94 1.66
N ILE A 59 10.87 -21.79 2.29
CA ILE A 59 11.41 -21.72 3.64
C ILE A 59 10.40 -21.06 4.58
N ARG A 60 9.55 -21.87 5.20
CA ARG A 60 8.49 -21.38 6.11
C ARG A 60 8.94 -21.14 7.56
N THR A 61 10.16 -21.55 7.89
CA THR A 61 10.71 -21.50 9.26
C THR A 61 11.44 -20.19 9.57
N LEU A 62 11.77 -19.40 8.55
CA LEU A 62 12.55 -18.17 8.67
C LEU A 62 11.70 -16.95 8.32
N SER A 63 11.84 -15.89 9.11
CA SER A 63 11.27 -14.58 8.80
C SER A 63 12.37 -13.54 8.64
N ILE A 64 12.43 -12.91 7.46
CA ILE A 64 13.39 -11.84 7.15
C ILE A 64 13.12 -10.62 8.04
N LEU A 65 11.84 -10.27 8.23
CA LEU A 65 11.42 -9.17 9.10
C LEU A 65 11.12 -9.66 10.52
N SER A 66 12.09 -10.36 11.12
CA SER A 66 11.95 -10.96 12.46
C SER A 66 12.37 -10.00 13.57
N HIS A 67 13.41 -9.18 13.40
CA HIS A 67 13.85 -8.23 14.41
C HIS A 67 14.08 -6.83 13.83
N PRO A 68 13.51 -5.77 14.45
CA PRO A 68 12.45 -5.82 15.46
C PRO A 68 11.13 -6.25 14.81
N HIS A 69 10.35 -7.10 15.47
CA HIS A 69 9.02 -7.55 14.99
C HIS A 69 8.04 -6.42 14.61
N SER A 70 8.35 -5.19 15.01
CA SER A 70 7.58 -3.99 14.66
C SER A 70 8.46 -2.76 14.68
N LEU A 71 8.25 -1.85 13.72
CA LEU A 71 8.88 -0.52 13.70
C LEU A 71 8.56 0.30 14.95
N HIS A 72 7.47 0.01 15.67
CA HIS A 72 7.16 0.68 16.94
C HIS A 72 8.21 0.41 18.03
N LYS A 73 8.95 -0.70 17.95
CA LYS A 73 10.04 -1.04 18.88
C LYS A 73 11.35 -0.33 18.54
N VAL A 74 11.46 0.30 17.37
CA VAL A 74 12.59 1.16 17.00
C VAL A 74 12.45 2.51 17.70
N LYS A 75 13.57 3.10 18.14
CA LYS A 75 13.60 4.46 18.70
C LYS A 75 12.98 5.45 17.73
N SER A 76 12.21 6.41 18.23
CA SER A 76 11.46 7.35 17.40
C SER A 76 12.35 8.09 16.39
N SER A 77 13.55 8.50 16.81
CA SER A 77 14.58 9.14 15.96
C SER A 77 14.99 8.29 14.75
N ASP A 78 15.01 6.97 14.90
CA ASP A 78 15.59 6.05 13.93
C ASP A 78 14.52 5.44 13.00
N ARG A 79 13.23 5.61 13.34
CA ARG A 79 12.10 5.04 12.58
C ARG A 79 12.07 5.52 11.14
N CYS A 80 12.40 6.78 10.88
CA CYS A 80 12.42 7.33 9.53
C CYS A 80 13.50 6.66 8.68
N CYS A 81 14.72 6.59 9.20
CA CYS A 81 15.84 5.92 8.55
C CYS A 81 15.53 4.44 8.28
N MET A 82 15.06 3.72 9.30
CA MET A 82 14.66 2.31 9.16
C MET A 82 13.55 2.11 8.12
N ALA A 83 12.53 2.98 8.12
CA ALA A 83 11.49 2.93 7.09
C ALA A 83 12.07 3.18 5.70
N HIS A 84 12.88 4.22 5.52
CA HIS A 84 13.51 4.53 4.23
C HIS A 84 14.35 3.35 3.71
N GLN A 85 15.14 2.72 4.56
CA GLN A 85 15.92 1.52 4.21
C GLN A 85 15.02 0.34 3.85
N LEU A 86 13.93 0.10 4.59
CA LEU A 86 12.98 -0.97 4.31
C LEU A 86 12.29 -0.76 2.95
N PHE A 87 11.77 0.43 2.69
CA PHE A 87 11.15 0.75 1.39
C PHE A 87 12.17 0.64 0.25
N THR A 88 13.42 1.07 0.45
CA THR A 88 14.51 0.93 -0.51
C THR A 88 14.81 -0.52 -0.81
N PHE A 89 14.96 -1.37 0.21
CA PHE A 89 15.16 -2.81 0.06
C PHE A 89 14.03 -3.45 -0.76
N TYR A 90 12.78 -3.15 -0.46
CA TYR A 90 11.65 -3.70 -1.21
C TYR A 90 11.63 -3.26 -2.67
N VAL A 91 11.89 -1.98 -2.95
CA VAL A 91 11.90 -1.46 -4.33
C VAL A 91 13.06 -2.03 -5.14
N ASP A 92 14.28 -1.96 -4.60
CA ASP A 92 15.49 -2.25 -5.38
C ASP A 92 15.84 -3.74 -5.41
N LYS A 93 15.41 -4.51 -4.40
CA LYS A 93 15.72 -5.95 -4.28
C LYS A 93 14.50 -6.83 -4.43
N VAL A 94 13.39 -6.55 -3.76
CA VAL A 94 12.23 -7.47 -3.75
C VAL A 94 11.42 -7.34 -5.04
N PHE A 95 10.82 -6.19 -5.32
CA PHE A 95 9.93 -6.02 -6.47
C PHE A 95 10.65 -6.14 -7.81
N LYS A 96 11.92 -5.71 -7.87
CA LYS A 96 12.74 -5.83 -9.08
C LYS A 96 12.92 -7.29 -9.54
N HIS A 97 13.03 -8.24 -8.60
CA HIS A 97 13.31 -9.65 -8.88
C HIS A 97 12.10 -10.56 -8.68
N CYS A 98 11.00 -10.06 -8.09
CA CYS A 98 9.75 -10.81 -7.96
C CYS A 98 8.95 -10.75 -9.26
N ARG A 99 9.14 -11.75 -10.12
CA ARG A 99 8.37 -11.94 -11.35
C ARG A 99 7.70 -13.30 -11.35
N THR A 100 6.51 -13.35 -11.94
CA THR A 100 5.74 -14.58 -12.13
C THR A 100 5.36 -14.73 -13.61
N GLU A 101 4.87 -15.90 -14.01
CA GLU A 101 4.28 -16.08 -15.35
C GLU A 101 2.85 -15.49 -15.43
N ASP A 102 2.24 -15.22 -14.29
CA ASP A 102 0.88 -14.72 -14.18
C ASP A 102 0.86 -13.18 -14.33
N TRP A 103 0.26 -12.72 -15.44
CA TRP A 103 0.13 -11.29 -15.75
C TRP A 103 -0.64 -10.51 -14.68
N PHE A 104 -1.67 -11.10 -14.07
CA PHE A 104 -2.49 -10.46 -13.05
C PHE A 104 -1.67 -10.25 -11.78
N VAL A 105 -0.90 -11.27 -11.39
CA VAL A 105 0.01 -11.18 -10.25
C VAL A 105 1.08 -10.11 -10.48
N ASN A 106 1.73 -10.09 -11.65
CA ASN A 106 2.73 -9.07 -12.00
C ASN A 106 2.13 -7.65 -12.01
N ARG A 107 0.88 -7.47 -12.46
CA ARG A 107 0.18 -6.19 -12.41
C ARG A 107 -0.03 -5.71 -10.96
N LYS A 108 -0.42 -6.61 -10.07
CA LYS A 108 -0.58 -6.29 -8.64
C LYS A 108 0.76 -6.01 -7.95
N ILE A 109 1.81 -6.77 -8.25
CA ILE A 109 3.18 -6.48 -7.79
C ILE A 109 3.59 -5.06 -8.22
N SER A 110 3.35 -4.71 -9.48
CA SER A 110 3.69 -3.38 -10.02
C SER A 110 2.92 -2.25 -9.34
N SER A 111 1.62 -2.44 -9.06
CA SER A 111 0.81 -1.46 -8.32
C SER A 111 1.37 -1.25 -6.90
N ILE A 112 1.66 -2.32 -6.16
CA ILE A 112 2.26 -2.23 -4.81
C ILE A 112 3.64 -1.56 -4.88
N ALA A 113 4.47 -1.93 -5.85
CA ALA A 113 5.82 -1.37 -6.03
C ALA A 113 5.79 0.14 -6.26
N ASN A 114 4.80 0.65 -7.01
CA ASN A 114 4.62 2.08 -7.23
C ASN A 114 4.20 2.82 -5.94
N SER A 115 3.31 2.22 -5.13
CA SER A 115 2.98 2.80 -3.82
C SER A 115 4.21 2.86 -2.91
N PHE A 116 5.05 1.82 -2.91
CA PHE A 116 6.30 1.78 -2.14
C PHE A 116 7.34 2.78 -2.67
N LEU A 117 7.46 2.92 -4.00
CA LEU A 117 8.34 3.91 -4.63
C LEU A 117 7.95 5.34 -4.25
N SER A 118 6.65 5.63 -4.23
CA SER A 118 6.11 6.93 -3.78
C SER A 118 6.46 7.20 -2.31
N ALA A 119 6.24 6.23 -1.43
CA ALA A 119 6.60 6.33 -0.01
C ALA A 119 8.12 6.52 0.19
N ARG A 120 8.96 5.77 -0.54
CA ARG A 120 10.43 5.93 -0.53
C ARG A 120 10.84 7.36 -0.89
N ARG A 121 10.28 7.92 -1.96
CA ARG A 121 10.57 9.29 -2.39
C ARG A 121 10.20 10.32 -1.32
N ARG A 122 9.02 10.18 -0.70
CA ARG A 122 8.57 11.06 0.38
C ARG A 122 9.44 10.95 1.64
N LEU A 123 9.88 9.73 1.97
CA LEU A 123 10.83 9.50 3.08
C LEU A 123 12.21 10.10 2.81
N GLY A 124 12.70 10.05 1.57
CA GLY A 124 13.99 10.66 1.21
C GLY A 124 13.98 12.20 1.18
N GLN A 125 12.81 12.82 1.29
CA GLN A 125 12.65 14.27 1.45
C GLN A 125 12.58 14.70 2.92
N CYS A 126 12.51 13.75 3.85
CA CYS A 126 12.51 14.01 5.28
C CYS A 126 13.93 13.91 5.85
#